data_AF-A0A804RBN2-F1
#
_entry.id   AF-A0A804RBN2-F1
#
_cell.length_a   1.000
_cell.length_b   1.000
_cell.length_c   1.000
_cell.angle_alpha   90.00
_cell.angle_beta   90.00
_cell.angle_gamma   90.00
#
_symmetry.space_group_name_H-M   'P 1'
#
loop_
_entity.id
_entity.type
_entity.pdbx_description
1 polymer ?
#
loop_
_entity_poly.entity_id
_entity_poly.type
_entity_poly.pdbx_seq_one_letter_code
_entity_poly.pdbx_strand_id
1 'polypeptide(L)'
;MAPPSVQEQELVLLVPALYQCAAHVSEGSLEKANFSLSEIKRLSSIADGPLQRLPDALARRLLLPCEGLAGALIHPSDYFERSGGVRSARRTFAGLSPFLHAAFAATNRAILEAMEDEKVVRIVDLSCCSAASHPCQWLDLLHGFVHGRRPPPEVRLTVVHDDDDFVAGMRAALAKEAHRLNIPFQFNHVLVVRGGGLETMDLRGDFRDVLGVKYGEAVAVSCCLQMHRLLAPRG
;
A
#
# COMPACT_ATOMS: atom_id res chain seq x y z
N MET A 1 28.00 30.58 -2.46
CA MET A 1 27.65 29.15 -2.40
C MET A 1 28.86 28.44 -1.80
N ALA A 2 28.74 27.87 -0.60
CA ALA A 2 29.86 27.20 0.04
C ALA A 2 30.22 25.91 -0.73
N PRO A 3 31.50 25.50 -0.80
CA PRO A 3 31.87 24.22 -1.41
C PRO A 3 31.21 23.06 -0.64
N PRO A 4 30.82 21.97 -1.33
CA PRO A 4 30.25 20.80 -0.66
C PRO A 4 31.28 20.22 0.32
N SER A 5 30.80 19.82 1.49
CA SER A 5 31.57 19.13 2.52
C SER A 5 32.19 17.84 1.97
N VAL A 6 33.26 17.35 2.59
CA VAL A 6 33.91 16.07 2.23
C VAL A 6 32.88 14.93 2.23
N GLN A 7 31.95 14.94 3.19
CA GLN A 7 30.87 13.95 3.29
C GLN A 7 29.91 14.03 2.09
N GLU A 8 29.51 15.23 1.67
CA GLU A 8 28.69 15.42 0.47
C GLU A 8 29.41 14.95 -0.80
N GLN A 9 30.72 15.17 -0.90
CA GLN A 9 31.54 14.68 -2.02
C GLN A 9 31.60 13.15 -2.05
N GLU A 10 31.75 12.49 -0.90
CA GLU A 10 31.71 11.03 -0.83
C GLU A 10 30.32 10.47 -1.17
N LEU A 11 29.25 11.11 -0.71
CA LEU A 11 27.87 10.69 -1.00
C LEU A 11 27.54 10.67 -2.51
N VAL A 12 28.16 11.55 -3.30
CA VAL A 12 28.03 11.55 -4.78
C VAL A 12 28.55 10.23 -5.40
N LEU A 13 29.48 9.54 -4.74
CA LEU A 13 30.03 8.25 -5.21
C LEU A 13 29.04 7.08 -5.03
N LEU A 14 27.96 7.26 -4.26
CA LEU A 14 26.97 6.21 -4.01
C LEU A 14 26.29 5.77 -5.31
N VAL A 15 25.93 6.71 -6.18
CA VAL A 15 25.25 6.39 -7.45
C VAL A 15 26.16 5.55 -8.37
N PRO A 16 27.42 5.94 -8.65
CA PRO A 16 28.38 5.09 -9.35
C PRO A 16 28.57 3.70 -8.72
N ALA A 17 28.68 3.62 -7.40
CA ALA A 17 28.85 2.35 -6.70
C ALA A 17 27.62 1.43 -6.88
N LEU A 18 26.41 1.98 -6.91
CA LEU A 18 25.18 1.24 -7.20
C LEU A 18 25.17 0.69 -8.63
N TYR A 19 25.55 1.49 -9.63
CA TYR A 19 25.66 1.03 -11.01
C TYR A 19 26.70 -0.08 -11.16
N GLN A 20 27.86 0.07 -10.51
CA GLN A 20 28.89 -0.96 -10.54
C GLN A 20 28.44 -2.25 -9.86
N CYS A 21 27.74 -2.16 -8.72
CA CYS A 21 27.14 -3.31 -8.06
C CYS A 21 26.15 -4.03 -8.99
N ALA A 22 25.30 -3.30 -9.70
CA ALA A 22 24.36 -3.87 -10.65
C ALA A 22 25.06 -4.58 -11.82
N ALA A 23 26.17 -4.02 -12.33
CA ALA A 23 27.00 -4.66 -13.34
C ALA A 23 27.63 -5.97 -12.84
N HIS A 24 28.24 -5.96 -11.64
CA HIS A 24 28.85 -7.16 -11.04
C HIS A 24 27.84 -8.28 -10.78
N VAL A 25 26.60 -7.91 -10.39
CA VAL A 25 25.49 -8.86 -10.22
C VAL A 25 25.07 -9.45 -11.56
N SER A 26 24.98 -8.62 -12.61
CA SER A 26 24.63 -9.07 -13.96
C SER A 26 25.70 -9.97 -14.57
N GLU A 27 26.97 -9.78 -14.20
CA GLU A 27 28.09 -10.67 -14.54
C GLU A 27 28.06 -12.02 -13.80
N GLY A 28 27.19 -12.17 -12.78
CA GLY A 28 27.13 -13.36 -11.93
C GLY A 28 28.30 -13.48 -10.94
N SER A 29 29.09 -12.42 -10.74
CA SER A 29 30.24 -12.44 -9.84
C SER A 29 29.85 -12.03 -8.42
N LEU A 30 29.58 -13.02 -7.56
CA LEU A 30 29.25 -12.79 -6.15
C LEU A 30 30.37 -12.04 -5.40
N GLU A 31 31.64 -12.36 -5.69
CA GLU A 31 32.79 -11.71 -5.07
C GLU A 31 32.83 -10.20 -5.38
N LYS A 32 32.70 -9.84 -6.66
CA LYS A 32 32.67 -8.42 -7.07
C LYS A 32 31.43 -7.71 -6.54
N ALA A 33 30.27 -8.37 -6.54
CA ALA A 33 29.04 -7.81 -5.97
C ALA A 33 29.19 -7.56 -4.46
N ASN A 34 29.81 -8.48 -3.71
CA ASN A 34 30.09 -8.32 -2.28
C ASN A 34 31.05 -7.16 -2.00
N PHE A 35 32.08 -6.98 -2.85
CA PHE A 35 32.96 -5.81 -2.76
C PHE A 35 32.19 -4.50 -2.98
N SER A 36 31.35 -4.43 -4.03
CA SER A 36 30.52 -3.24 -4.28
C SER A 36 29.54 -2.95 -3.14
N LEU A 37 28.89 -3.97 -2.57
CA LEU A 37 28.02 -3.79 -1.41
C LEU A 37 28.77 -3.26 -0.18
N SER A 38 30.03 -3.68 0.02
CA SER A 38 30.86 -3.18 1.11
C SER A 38 31.16 -1.69 0.95
N GLU A 39 31.43 -1.25 -0.28
CA GLU A 39 31.62 0.17 -0.59
C GLU A 39 30.32 0.97 -0.46
N ILE A 40 29.20 0.46 -0.97
CA ILE A 40 27.86 1.06 -0.77
C ILE A 40 27.56 1.20 0.72
N LYS A 41 27.88 0.18 1.54
CA LYS A 41 27.71 0.24 3.00
C LYS A 41 28.53 1.36 3.62
N ARG A 42 29.81 1.48 3.27
CA ARG A 42 30.68 2.57 3.73
C ARG A 42 30.10 3.94 3.38
N LEU A 43 29.76 4.14 2.10
CA LEU A 43 29.19 5.40 1.59
C LEU A 43 27.84 5.74 2.25
N SER A 44 26.97 4.74 2.43
CA SER A 44 25.66 4.93 3.06
C SER A 44 25.74 5.24 4.56
N SER A 45 26.83 4.85 5.24
CA SER A 45 27.02 5.13 6.67
C SER A 45 27.33 6.60 6.96
N ILE A 46 27.77 7.35 5.93
CA ILE A 46 27.96 8.80 5.97
C ILE A 46 26.62 9.53 5.90
N ALA A 47 25.64 8.96 5.22
CA ALA A 47 24.28 9.50 5.19
C ALA A 47 23.59 9.25 6.53
N ASP A 48 22.75 10.19 6.96
CA ASP A 48 21.77 9.92 8.00
C ASP A 48 20.45 9.40 7.39
N GLY A 49 19.68 8.68 8.21
CA GLY A 49 18.31 8.32 7.88
C GLY A 49 18.17 7.13 6.90
N PRO A 50 17.22 7.17 5.95
CA PRO A 50 16.86 5.98 5.16
C PRO A 50 18.00 5.38 4.33
N LEU A 51 18.96 6.21 3.91
CA LEU A 51 20.08 5.76 3.07
C LEU A 51 20.96 4.73 3.77
N GLN A 52 21.11 4.78 5.11
CA GLN A 52 21.85 3.77 5.88
C GLN A 52 21.26 2.36 5.76
N ARG A 53 19.97 2.24 5.40
CA ARG A 53 19.28 0.95 5.23
C ARG A 53 19.40 0.39 3.81
N LEU A 54 19.85 1.20 2.85
CA LEU A 54 19.96 0.80 1.45
C LEU A 54 20.85 -0.44 1.24
N PRO A 55 22.03 -0.60 1.86
CA PRO A 55 22.87 -1.77 1.65
C PRO A 55 22.21 -3.08 2.10
N ASP A 56 21.51 -3.08 3.24
CA ASP A 56 20.79 -4.28 3.72
C ASP A 56 19.65 -4.66 2.76
N ALA A 57 18.87 -3.66 2.31
CA ALA A 57 17.81 -3.88 1.35
C ALA A 57 18.33 -4.45 0.01
N LEU A 58 19.44 -3.90 -0.50
CA LEU A 58 20.08 -4.39 -1.73
C LEU A 58 20.66 -5.79 -1.56
N ALA A 59 21.40 -6.05 -0.48
CA ALA A 59 21.98 -7.36 -0.21
C ALA A 59 20.88 -8.44 -0.15
N ARG A 60 19.76 -8.16 0.52
CA ARG A 60 18.61 -9.07 0.56
C ARG A 60 18.03 -9.31 -0.83
N ARG A 61 17.85 -8.25 -1.64
CA ARG A 61 17.34 -8.37 -3.01
C ARG A 61 18.25 -9.23 -3.89
N LEU A 62 19.57 -9.15 -3.69
CA LEU A 62 20.56 -9.94 -4.43
C LEU A 62 20.57 -11.42 -4.02
N LEU A 63 20.19 -11.73 -2.78
CA LEU A 63 20.08 -13.11 -2.33
C LEU A 63 18.76 -13.78 -2.76
N LEU A 64 17.72 -13.02 -3.14
CA LEU A 64 16.42 -13.57 -3.52
C LEU A 64 16.48 -14.64 -4.63
N PRO A 65 17.28 -14.50 -5.71
CA PRO A 65 17.42 -15.55 -6.73
C PRO A 65 18.15 -16.80 -6.24
N CYS A 66 18.89 -16.73 -5.12
CA CYS A 66 19.58 -17.86 -4.54
C CYS A 66 18.65 -18.58 -3.56
N GLU A 67 17.66 -19.32 -4.07
CA GLU A 67 16.59 -19.95 -3.27
C GLU A 67 17.09 -20.68 -2.01
N GLY A 68 18.19 -21.45 -2.12
CA GLY A 68 18.79 -22.14 -0.98
C GLY A 68 19.36 -21.20 0.11
N LEU A 69 20.01 -20.10 -0.30
CA LEU A 69 20.51 -19.10 0.65
C LEU A 69 19.35 -18.27 1.22
N ALA A 70 18.44 -17.81 0.37
CA ALA A 70 17.27 -17.04 0.80
C ALA A 70 16.41 -17.83 1.79
N GLY A 71 16.17 -19.12 1.52
CA GLY A 71 15.40 -20.01 2.39
C GLY A 71 16.12 -20.41 3.70
N ALA A 72 17.45 -20.36 3.74
CA ALA A 72 18.22 -20.60 4.96
C ALA A 72 18.32 -19.37 5.88
N LEU A 73 18.10 -18.17 5.35
CA LEU A 73 18.13 -16.92 6.11
C LEU A 73 16.74 -16.58 6.66
N ILE A 74 16.70 -16.01 7.86
CA ILE A 74 15.45 -15.50 8.44
C ILE A 74 14.97 -14.33 7.58
N HIS A 75 13.78 -14.48 6.98
CA HIS A 75 13.16 -13.38 6.25
C HIS A 75 12.60 -12.36 7.27
N PRO A 76 12.95 -11.06 7.19
CA PRO A 76 12.49 -10.08 8.18
C PRO A 76 10.97 -10.02 8.31
N SER A 77 10.23 -10.25 7.21
CA SER A 77 8.76 -10.27 7.26
C SER A 77 8.21 -11.34 8.21
N ASP A 78 8.89 -12.48 8.39
CA ASP A 78 8.40 -13.53 9.29
C ASP A 78 8.32 -13.04 10.74
N TYR A 79 9.26 -12.18 11.12
CA TYR A 79 9.25 -11.52 12.43
C TYR A 79 8.23 -10.38 12.49
N PHE A 80 8.16 -9.55 11.46
CA PHE A 80 7.28 -8.38 11.45
C PHE A 80 5.80 -8.74 11.34
N GLU A 81 5.45 -9.84 10.67
CA GLU A 81 4.08 -10.33 10.59
C GLU A 81 3.60 -10.87 11.94
N ARG A 82 4.45 -11.66 12.62
CA ARG A 82 4.13 -12.24 13.94
C ARG A 82 4.00 -11.19 15.05
N SER A 83 4.81 -10.13 14.99
CA SER A 83 4.82 -9.05 15.98
C SER A 83 3.77 -7.96 15.72
N GLY A 84 3.02 -8.04 14.62
CA GLY A 84 2.14 -6.94 14.18
C GLY A 84 2.91 -5.70 13.67
N GLY A 85 4.22 -5.80 13.49
CA GLY A 85 5.10 -4.74 13.01
C GLY A 85 4.69 -4.22 11.64
N VAL A 86 4.24 -5.09 10.73
CA VAL A 86 3.74 -4.67 9.40
C VAL A 86 2.53 -3.75 9.53
N ARG A 87 1.57 -4.11 10.40
CA ARG A 87 0.36 -3.31 10.66
C ARG A 87 0.73 -1.95 11.25
N SER A 88 1.66 -1.93 12.20
CA SER A 88 2.19 -0.68 12.78
C SER A 88 2.84 0.20 11.73
N ALA A 89 3.74 -0.36 10.91
CA ALA A 89 4.42 0.36 9.84
C ALA A 89 3.45 0.96 8.81
N ARG A 90 2.39 0.22 8.42
CA ARG A 90 1.33 0.73 7.54
C ARG A 90 0.61 1.94 8.13
N ARG A 91 0.20 1.88 9.41
CA ARG A 91 -0.45 3.01 10.10
C ARG A 91 0.49 4.21 10.20
N THR A 92 1.75 3.98 10.56
CA THR A 92 2.76 5.05 10.63
C THR A 92 2.97 5.68 9.26
N PHE A 93 3.05 4.88 8.19
CA PHE A 93 3.15 5.41 6.83
C PHE A 93 1.92 6.22 6.43
N ALA A 94 0.71 5.75 6.74
CA ALA A 94 -0.52 6.50 6.51
C ALA A 94 -0.51 7.85 7.23
N GLY A 95 -0.12 7.87 8.51
CA GLY A 95 -0.08 9.11 9.31
C GLY A 95 1.03 10.09 8.93
N LEU A 96 2.12 9.62 8.31
CA LEU A 96 3.26 10.47 7.92
C LEU A 96 3.26 10.87 6.44
N SER A 97 2.61 10.10 5.55
CA SER A 97 2.70 10.30 4.11
C SER A 97 1.69 11.33 3.60
N PRO A 98 2.13 12.51 3.12
CA PRO A 98 1.23 13.47 2.50
C PRO A 98 0.63 12.94 1.19
N PHE A 99 1.33 12.03 0.51
CA PHE A 99 0.89 11.46 -0.76
C PHE A 99 -0.37 10.60 -0.61
N LEU A 100 -0.47 9.84 0.49
CA LEU A 100 -1.65 9.02 0.76
C LEU A 100 -2.87 9.90 1.04
N HIS A 101 -2.73 10.90 1.90
CA HIS A 101 -3.82 11.82 2.20
C HIS A 101 -4.25 12.64 0.97
N ALA A 102 -3.29 13.10 0.14
CA ALA A 102 -3.61 13.76 -1.12
C ALA A 102 -4.36 12.83 -2.08
N ALA A 103 -3.95 11.56 -2.18
CA ALA A 103 -4.65 10.56 -3.00
C ALA A 103 -6.07 10.29 -2.48
N PHE A 104 -6.27 10.19 -1.16
CA PHE A 104 -7.60 10.04 -0.56
C PHE A 104 -8.50 11.23 -0.88
N ALA A 105 -8.01 12.47 -0.68
CA ALA A 105 -8.78 13.68 -0.97
C ALA A 105 -9.16 13.77 -2.45
N ALA A 106 -8.21 13.51 -3.36
CA ALA A 106 -8.46 13.52 -4.80
C ALA A 106 -9.46 12.43 -5.21
N THR A 107 -9.32 11.21 -4.68
CA THR A 107 -10.25 10.09 -4.94
C THR A 107 -11.64 10.42 -4.45
N ASN A 108 -11.77 10.91 -3.21
CA ASN A 108 -13.07 11.27 -2.63
C ASN A 108 -13.73 12.41 -3.42
N ARG A 109 -12.96 13.41 -3.85
CA ARG A 109 -13.49 14.48 -4.70
C ARG A 109 -14.03 13.95 -6.02
N ALA A 110 -13.28 13.07 -6.70
CA ALA A 110 -13.73 12.44 -7.93
C ALA A 110 -14.99 11.59 -7.74
N ILE A 111 -15.11 10.86 -6.61
CA ILE A 111 -16.33 10.11 -6.27
C ILE A 111 -17.51 11.06 -6.03
N LEU A 112 -17.33 12.14 -5.26
CA LEU A 112 -18.40 13.09 -4.97
C LEU A 112 -18.94 13.76 -6.24
N GLU A 113 -18.06 14.12 -7.18
CA GLU A 113 -18.42 14.69 -8.48
C GLU A 113 -19.12 13.65 -9.36
N ALA A 114 -18.54 12.46 -9.52
CA ALA A 114 -19.10 11.43 -10.39
C ALA A 114 -20.47 10.91 -9.92
N MET A 115 -20.72 10.97 -8.61
CA MET A 115 -21.95 10.46 -8.03
C MET A 115 -23.03 11.55 -7.89
N GLU A 116 -22.80 12.78 -8.38
CA GLU A 116 -23.72 13.95 -8.54
C GLU A 116 -25.19 13.77 -8.11
N ASP A 117 -25.87 12.89 -8.83
CA ASP A 117 -27.32 12.76 -8.82
C ASP A 117 -27.78 11.38 -8.34
N GLU A 118 -26.83 10.56 -7.88
CA GLU A 118 -27.09 9.18 -7.49
C GLU A 118 -27.73 9.10 -6.12
N LYS A 119 -28.82 8.32 -6.02
CA LYS A 119 -29.52 8.06 -4.76
C LYS A 119 -28.84 6.95 -3.95
N VAL A 120 -28.14 6.05 -4.63
CA VAL A 120 -27.43 4.92 -4.04
C VAL A 120 -26.02 4.92 -4.63
N VAL A 121 -25.02 5.09 -3.77
CA VAL A 121 -23.61 5.08 -4.15
C VAL A 121 -22.97 3.79 -3.66
N ARG A 122 -22.44 2.99 -4.58
CA ARG A 122 -21.62 1.83 -4.24
C ARG A 122 -20.14 2.17 -4.34
N ILE A 123 -19.38 1.75 -3.35
CA ILE A 123 -17.93 1.87 -3.34
C ILE A 123 -17.35 0.49 -3.15
N VAL A 124 -16.39 0.14 -3.99
CA VAL A 124 -15.55 -1.05 -3.83
C VAL A 124 -14.13 -0.59 -3.53
N ASP A 125 -13.66 -0.85 -2.31
CA ASP A 125 -12.28 -0.61 -1.89
C ASP A 125 -11.43 -1.86 -2.13
N LEU A 126 -10.63 -1.80 -3.20
CA LEU A 126 -9.66 -2.81 -3.60
C LEU A 126 -8.25 -2.45 -3.11
N SER A 127 -8.09 -1.55 -2.15
CA SER A 127 -6.76 -1.20 -1.59
C SER A 127 -6.15 -2.35 -0.77
N CYS A 128 -6.92 -3.43 -0.54
CA CYS A 128 -6.49 -4.67 0.12
C CYS A 128 -5.80 -4.38 1.46
N CYS A 129 -4.80 -5.17 1.82
CA CYS A 129 -3.98 -4.96 2.99
C CYS A 129 -2.91 -3.86 2.80
N SER A 130 -3.05 -2.90 1.89
CA SER A 130 -2.00 -1.89 1.69
C SER A 130 -1.94 -0.88 2.84
N ALA A 131 -0.89 -0.07 2.87
CA ALA A 131 -0.83 1.09 3.77
C ALA A 131 -1.91 2.15 3.46
N ALA A 132 -2.58 2.05 2.32
CA ALA A 132 -3.70 2.91 1.94
C ALA A 132 -5.05 2.42 2.49
N SER A 133 -5.15 1.21 3.04
CA SER A 133 -6.38 0.79 3.72
C SER A 133 -6.48 1.48 5.07
N HIS A 134 -7.30 2.54 5.13
CA HIS A 134 -7.47 3.34 6.33
C HIS A 134 -8.90 3.89 6.41
N PRO A 135 -9.57 3.82 7.58
CA PRO A 135 -10.95 4.29 7.70
C PRO A 135 -11.13 5.78 7.40
N CYS A 136 -10.08 6.60 7.54
CA CYS A 136 -10.16 8.05 7.33
C CYS A 136 -10.68 8.43 5.94
N GLN A 137 -10.25 7.74 4.88
CA GLN A 137 -10.71 8.03 3.52
C GLN A 137 -12.24 7.95 3.45
N TRP A 138 -12.81 6.87 3.97
CA TRP A 138 -14.25 6.63 3.91
C TRP A 138 -15.03 7.50 4.90
N LEU A 139 -14.46 7.82 6.06
CA LEU A 139 -15.03 8.81 6.99
C LEU A 139 -15.14 10.19 6.33
N ASP A 140 -14.06 10.67 5.70
CA ASP A 140 -14.03 11.96 5.01
C ASP A 140 -15.04 11.99 3.84
N LEU A 141 -15.21 10.87 3.16
CA LEU A 141 -16.20 10.74 2.09
C LEU A 141 -17.65 10.83 2.62
N LEU A 142 -17.97 10.16 3.73
CA LEU A 142 -19.28 10.26 4.38
C LEU A 142 -19.60 11.72 4.74
N HIS A 143 -18.62 12.44 5.30
CA HIS A 143 -18.77 13.88 5.54
C HIS A 143 -18.99 14.65 4.23
N GLY A 144 -18.26 14.33 3.17
CA GLY A 144 -18.42 14.96 1.85
C GLY A 144 -19.85 14.88 1.31
N PHE A 145 -20.52 13.72 1.45
CA PHE A 145 -21.90 13.54 1.00
C PHE A 145 -22.91 14.44 1.72
N VAL A 146 -22.72 14.69 3.03
CA VAL A 146 -23.63 15.56 3.79
C VAL A 146 -23.48 17.03 3.42
N HIS A 147 -22.27 17.48 3.08
CA HIS A 147 -22.04 18.89 2.72
C HIS A 147 -22.59 19.21 1.33
N GLY A 148 -22.56 18.25 0.40
CA GLY A 148 -23.02 18.45 -0.97
C GLY A 148 -24.53 18.28 -1.18
N ARG A 149 -25.23 17.54 -0.32
CA ARG A 149 -26.59 17.05 -0.62
C ARG A 149 -27.54 16.97 0.56
N ARG A 150 -28.82 17.19 0.28
CA ARG A 150 -29.93 16.95 1.20
C ARG A 150 -31.12 16.34 0.43
N PRO A 151 -31.50 15.07 0.69
CA PRO A 151 -30.86 14.12 1.62
C PRO A 151 -29.53 13.57 1.09
N PRO A 152 -28.63 13.08 1.96
CA PRO A 152 -27.47 12.31 1.53
C PRO A 152 -27.91 10.99 0.86
N PRO A 153 -27.10 10.42 -0.06
CA PRO A 153 -27.40 9.15 -0.70
C PRO A 153 -27.28 7.97 0.28
N GLU A 154 -27.88 6.83 -0.07
CA GLU A 154 -27.50 5.56 0.55
C GLU A 154 -26.09 5.18 0.12
N VAL A 155 -25.21 4.84 1.06
CA VAL A 155 -23.82 4.47 0.80
C VAL A 155 -23.60 2.99 1.10
N ARG A 156 -23.13 2.25 0.11
CA ARG A 156 -22.79 0.82 0.23
C ARG A 156 -21.30 0.64 -0.03
N LEU A 157 -20.54 0.29 1.00
CA LEU A 157 -19.10 0.09 0.92
C LEU A 157 -18.75 -1.40 1.00
N THR A 158 -18.05 -1.93 0.01
CA THR A 158 -17.42 -3.26 0.05
C THR A 158 -15.91 -3.10 0.17
N VAL A 159 -15.31 -3.62 1.25
CA VAL A 159 -13.86 -3.58 1.46
C VAL A 159 -13.23 -4.96 1.25
N VAL A 160 -12.24 -5.05 0.38
CA VAL A 160 -11.39 -6.24 0.26
C VAL A 160 -10.21 -6.09 1.22
N HIS A 161 -10.00 -7.07 2.11
CA HIS A 161 -8.87 -7.04 3.05
C HIS A 161 -8.51 -8.46 3.52
N ASP A 162 -7.33 -8.63 4.11
CA ASP A 162 -6.82 -9.92 4.62
C ASP A 162 -6.85 -10.05 6.16
N ASP A 163 -7.49 -9.10 6.85
CA ASP A 163 -7.43 -8.92 8.32
C ASP A 163 -8.83 -8.59 8.83
N ASP A 164 -9.51 -9.60 9.34
CA ASP A 164 -10.90 -9.50 9.77
C ASP A 164 -11.07 -8.55 10.98
N ASP A 165 -10.11 -8.55 11.91
CA ASP A 165 -10.11 -7.65 13.08
C ASP A 165 -10.04 -6.18 12.65
N PHE A 166 -9.17 -5.89 11.67
CA PHE A 166 -9.06 -4.54 11.11
C PHE A 166 -10.36 -4.10 10.44
N VAL A 167 -10.95 -4.98 9.63
CA VAL A 167 -12.21 -4.71 8.93
C VAL A 167 -13.37 -4.53 9.90
N ALA A 168 -13.43 -5.33 10.98
CA ALA A 168 -14.44 -5.17 12.03
C ALA A 168 -14.34 -3.80 12.72
N GLY A 169 -13.12 -3.35 13.02
CA GLY A 169 -12.87 -2.01 13.57
C GLY A 169 -13.28 -0.89 12.60
N MET A 170 -12.94 -1.02 11.32
CA MET A 170 -13.34 -0.08 10.27
C MET A 170 -14.88 -0.02 10.12
N ARG A 171 -15.54 -1.18 10.07
CA ARG A 171 -17.01 -1.30 10.01
C ARG A 171 -17.66 -0.57 11.18
N ALA A 172 -17.19 -0.80 12.41
CA ALA A 172 -17.74 -0.16 13.59
C ALA A 172 -17.57 1.37 13.56
N ALA A 173 -16.40 1.87 13.16
CA ALA A 173 -16.14 3.30 13.05
C ALA A 173 -17.03 3.97 11.99
N LEU A 174 -17.12 3.39 10.79
CA LEU A 174 -17.93 3.94 9.69
C LEU A 174 -19.43 3.84 9.96
N ALA A 175 -19.91 2.74 10.53
CA ALA A 175 -21.33 2.59 10.86
C ALA A 175 -21.77 3.60 11.93
N LYS A 176 -20.94 3.82 12.95
CA LYS A 176 -21.18 4.85 13.98
C LYS A 176 -21.27 6.24 13.36
N GLU A 177 -20.34 6.57 12.46
CA GLU A 177 -20.30 7.89 11.84
C GLU A 177 -21.44 8.12 10.85
N ALA A 178 -21.76 7.11 10.03
CA ALA A 178 -22.91 7.16 9.12
C ALA A 178 -24.23 7.33 9.88
N HIS A 179 -24.40 6.64 11.01
CA HIS A 179 -25.57 6.83 11.89
C HIS A 179 -25.64 8.27 12.42
N ARG A 180 -24.51 8.82 12.90
CA ARG A 180 -24.42 10.22 13.37
C ARG A 180 -24.79 11.23 12.28
N LEU A 181 -24.44 10.93 11.03
CA LEU A 181 -24.70 11.76 9.85
C LEU A 181 -26.08 11.52 9.20
N ASN A 182 -26.89 10.59 9.72
CA ASN A 182 -28.16 10.14 9.13
C ASN A 182 -28.02 9.64 7.67
N ILE A 183 -26.92 8.95 7.36
CA ILE A 183 -26.68 8.33 6.06
C ILE A 183 -27.12 6.86 6.14
N PRO A 184 -28.05 6.38 5.29
CA PRO A 184 -28.30 4.96 5.14
C PRO A 184 -27.03 4.25 4.67
N PHE A 185 -26.49 3.34 5.48
CA PHE A 185 -25.16 2.78 5.26
C PHE A 185 -25.15 1.25 5.33
N GLN A 186 -24.49 0.63 4.36
CA GLN A 186 -24.23 -0.80 4.36
C GLN A 186 -22.73 -1.05 4.17
N PHE A 187 -22.18 -1.96 4.97
CA PHE A 187 -20.78 -2.34 4.90
C PHE A 187 -20.65 -3.84 4.65
N ASN A 188 -20.05 -4.19 3.52
CA ASN A 188 -19.68 -5.54 3.16
C ASN A 188 -18.15 -5.67 3.16
N HIS A 189 -17.66 -6.90 3.25
CA HIS A 189 -16.23 -7.16 3.13
C HIS A 189 -15.99 -8.50 2.45
N VAL A 190 -14.84 -8.59 1.78
CA VAL A 190 -14.34 -9.82 1.16
C VAL A 190 -12.98 -10.10 1.77
N LEU A 191 -12.88 -11.23 2.46
CA LEU A 191 -11.62 -11.69 3.03
C LEU A 191 -10.76 -12.37 1.96
N VAL A 192 -9.54 -11.88 1.77
CA VAL A 192 -8.52 -12.53 0.92
C VAL A 192 -7.51 -13.28 1.79
N VAL A 193 -6.72 -14.15 1.15
CA VAL A 193 -5.63 -14.87 1.83
C VAL A 193 -4.68 -13.87 2.48
N ARG A 194 -4.26 -14.15 3.73
CA ARG A 194 -3.29 -13.33 4.48
C ARG A 194 -2.02 -13.09 3.67
N GLY A 195 -1.61 -11.83 3.55
CA GLY A 195 -0.47 -11.41 2.74
C GLY A 195 -0.75 -11.32 1.22
N GLY A 196 -1.90 -11.82 0.78
CA GLY A 196 -2.39 -11.70 -0.58
C GLY A 196 -2.83 -10.28 -0.94
N GLY A 197 -3.50 -10.17 -2.06
CA GLY A 197 -3.95 -8.91 -2.63
C GLY A 197 -4.86 -9.16 -3.81
N LEU A 198 -4.93 -8.21 -4.72
CA LEU A 198 -5.75 -8.35 -5.93
C LEU A 198 -5.33 -9.54 -6.80
N GLU A 199 -4.06 -9.95 -6.74
CA GLU A 199 -3.51 -11.09 -7.49
C GLU A 199 -3.99 -12.46 -6.98
N THR A 200 -4.42 -12.56 -5.72
CA THR A 200 -4.93 -13.80 -5.13
C THR A 200 -6.44 -13.94 -5.23
N MET A 201 -7.13 -12.90 -5.70
CA MET A 201 -8.56 -12.94 -5.95
C MET A 201 -8.87 -13.72 -7.23
N ASP A 202 -9.90 -14.57 -7.19
CA ASP A 202 -10.44 -15.16 -8.41
C ASP A 202 -11.25 -14.11 -9.18
N LEU A 203 -10.58 -13.43 -10.11
CA LEU A 203 -11.19 -12.44 -11.00
C LEU A 203 -11.96 -13.10 -12.16
N ARG A 204 -11.93 -14.44 -12.32
CA ARG A 204 -12.58 -15.15 -13.42
C ARG A 204 -13.99 -15.65 -13.08
N GLY A 205 -14.29 -15.81 -11.78
CA GLY A 205 -15.63 -16.13 -11.29
C GLY A 205 -16.60 -14.95 -11.42
N ASP A 206 -17.76 -15.05 -10.76
CA ASP A 206 -18.69 -13.91 -10.64
C ASP A 206 -18.14 -12.89 -9.64
N PHE A 207 -17.06 -12.22 -10.05
CA PHE A 207 -16.38 -11.17 -9.31
C PHE A 207 -17.34 -10.05 -8.90
N ARG A 208 -18.36 -9.81 -9.72
CA ARG A 208 -19.42 -8.84 -9.43
C ARG A 208 -20.24 -9.28 -8.22
N ASP A 209 -20.64 -10.54 -8.15
CA ASP A 209 -21.39 -11.10 -7.03
C ASP A 209 -20.55 -11.15 -5.75
N VAL A 210 -19.26 -11.51 -5.85
CA VAL A 210 -18.31 -11.47 -4.71
C VAL A 210 -18.23 -10.05 -4.13
N LEU A 211 -18.22 -9.02 -4.98
CA LEU A 211 -18.17 -7.63 -4.56
C LEU A 211 -19.54 -7.04 -4.18
N GLY A 212 -20.63 -7.78 -4.38
CA GLY A 212 -21.99 -7.34 -4.10
C GLY A 212 -22.49 -6.21 -5.01
N VAL A 213 -21.96 -6.13 -6.24
CA VAL A 213 -22.35 -5.13 -7.25
C VAL A 213 -23.59 -5.61 -8.00
N LYS A 214 -24.62 -4.78 -8.15
CA LYS A 214 -25.82 -5.12 -8.95
C LYS A 214 -25.88 -4.25 -10.21
N TYR A 215 -26.57 -4.74 -11.23
CA TYR A 215 -26.84 -3.96 -12.43
C TYR A 215 -27.64 -2.69 -12.11
N GLY A 216 -27.28 -1.58 -12.76
CA GLY A 216 -27.97 -0.29 -12.65
C GLY A 216 -27.59 0.57 -11.44
N GLU A 217 -26.69 0.10 -10.58
CA GLU A 217 -26.16 0.92 -9.48
C GLU A 217 -24.95 1.72 -9.96
N ALA A 218 -24.79 2.95 -9.47
CA ALA A 218 -23.56 3.69 -9.67
C ALA A 218 -22.46 3.14 -8.76
N VAL A 219 -21.32 2.78 -9.37
CA VAL A 219 -20.21 2.10 -8.69
C VAL A 219 -18.93 2.91 -8.84
N ALA A 220 -18.32 3.26 -7.72
CA ALA A 220 -16.94 3.74 -7.65
C ALA A 220 -16.02 2.59 -7.22
N VAL A 221 -14.92 2.39 -7.93
CA VAL A 221 -13.87 1.45 -7.55
C VAL A 221 -12.63 2.23 -7.15
N SER A 222 -12.17 2.03 -5.92
CA SER A 222 -10.92 2.61 -5.44
C SER A 222 -9.87 1.50 -5.32
N CYS A 223 -8.71 1.69 -5.93
CA CYS A 223 -7.64 0.71 -5.96
C CYS A 223 -6.31 1.42 -5.70
N CYS A 224 -6.04 1.73 -4.42
CA CYS A 224 -4.82 2.44 -4.06
C CYS A 224 -3.67 1.46 -3.82
N LEU A 225 -2.54 1.67 -4.51
CA LEU A 225 -1.31 0.87 -4.35
C LEU A 225 -1.50 -0.65 -4.52
N GLN A 226 -2.41 -1.13 -5.38
CA GLN A 226 -2.61 -2.57 -5.62
C GLN A 226 -2.44 -3.01 -7.08
N MET A 227 -2.76 -2.16 -8.07
CA MET A 227 -2.71 -2.54 -9.50
C MET A 227 -1.36 -3.09 -9.96
N HIS A 228 -0.25 -2.60 -9.40
CA HIS A 228 1.10 -3.06 -9.76
C HIS A 228 1.35 -4.53 -9.41
N ARG A 229 0.63 -5.10 -8.42
CA ARG A 229 0.77 -6.52 -8.03
C ARG A 229 0.32 -7.46 -9.16
N LEU A 230 -0.57 -7.00 -10.03
CA LEU A 230 -1.04 -7.76 -11.19
C LEU A 230 -0.01 -7.89 -12.31
N LEU A 231 1.10 -7.14 -12.25
CA LEU A 231 2.19 -7.21 -13.24
C LEU A 231 3.22 -8.29 -12.92
N ALA A 232 3.24 -8.80 -11.68
CA ALA A 232 4.12 -9.90 -11.33
C ALA A 232 3.71 -11.16 -12.11
N PRO A 233 4.66 -11.94 -12.66
CA PRO A 233 4.35 -13.27 -13.17
C PRO A 233 3.63 -14.04 -12.07
N ARG A 234 2.50 -14.67 -12.39
CA ARG A 234 1.90 -15.64 -11.47
C ARG A 234 2.93 -16.75 -11.30
N GLY A 235 3.54 -16.82 -10.12
CA GLY A 235 4.44 -17.91 -9.73
C GLY A 235 3.74 -19.25 -9.74
#